data_AF-A0A093XJF6-F1
#
_entry.id   AF-A0A093XJF6-F1
#
_cell.length_a   1.000
_cell.length_b   1.000
_cell.length_c   1.000
_cell.angle_alpha   90.00
_cell.angle_beta   90.00
_cell.angle_gamma   90.00
#
_symmetry.space_group_name_H-M   'P 1'
#
loop_
_entity.id
_entity.type
_entity.pdbx_description
1 polymer ?
#
loop_
_entity_poly.entity_id
_entity_poly.type
_entity_poly.pdbx_seq_one_letter_code
_entity_poly.pdbx_strand_id
1 'polypeptide(L)'
;MADQTSSTVDETPISPVREARGRQNSLEKHLQHRPEPQELKDRHILLDTNAAPALQSAAIDLERKLAAQNLKKDLEKRSQRETLVERNILPESNAAPALVAHQRELAKHMRKDSLQDKLSHRPTAEELIKGGVLHEDPTSVDDLYEERIEDEYAKREGGA
;
A
#
# COMPACT_ATOMS: atom_id res chain seq x y z
N MET A 1 32.35 90.50 4.55
CA MET A 1 32.01 89.97 3.22
C MET A 1 33.30 89.46 2.60
N ALA A 2 33.48 88.22 2.17
CA ALA A 2 32.61 87.06 2.17
C ALA A 2 33.50 85.81 2.24
N ASP A 3 32.86 84.76 2.71
CA ASP A 3 33.32 83.45 3.13
C ASP A 3 34.16 82.68 2.09
N GLN A 4 35.27 82.08 2.51
CA GLN A 4 36.03 81.10 1.73
C GLN A 4 35.54 79.70 2.13
N THR A 5 34.55 79.17 1.42
CA THR A 5 34.10 77.79 1.60
C THR A 5 34.92 76.87 0.70
N SER A 6 36.11 76.47 1.16
CA SER A 6 36.82 75.31 0.60
C SER A 6 36.00 74.05 0.91
N SER A 7 35.11 73.68 -0.01
CA SER A 7 34.35 72.44 0.06
C SER A 7 35.33 71.26 -0.04
N THR A 8 35.65 70.66 1.11
CA THR A 8 36.29 69.35 1.20
C THR A 8 35.31 68.32 0.67
N VAL A 9 35.33 68.07 -0.64
CA VAL A 9 34.54 67.01 -1.26
C VAL A 9 35.19 65.69 -0.84
N ASP A 10 34.44 64.88 -0.10
CA ASP A 10 34.82 63.53 0.27
C ASP A 10 34.57 62.59 -0.92
N GLU A 11 35.64 62.14 -1.57
CA GLU A 11 35.61 61.18 -2.70
C GLU A 11 35.63 59.72 -2.24
N THR A 12 35.43 59.44 -0.94
CA THR A 12 35.33 58.05 -0.50
C THR A 12 34.09 57.38 -1.12
N PRO A 13 34.25 56.21 -1.77
CA PRO A 13 33.12 55.53 -2.38
C PRO A 13 32.12 55.13 -1.30
N ILE A 14 30.84 55.48 -1.49
CA ILE A 14 29.71 55.18 -0.58
C ILE A 14 29.50 53.66 -0.38
N SER A 15 30.19 52.84 -1.17
CA SER A 15 30.15 51.38 -1.09
C SER A 15 31.36 50.83 -0.32
N PRO A 16 31.19 49.80 0.54
CA PRO A 16 32.31 49.18 1.23
C PRO A 16 33.11 48.34 0.22
N VAL A 17 34.01 49.00 -0.52
CA VAL A 17 34.88 48.40 -1.55
C VAL A 17 35.83 47.35 -0.93
N ARG A 18 36.10 47.44 0.38
CA ARG A 18 36.98 46.51 1.11
C ARG A 18 36.29 45.23 1.61
N GLU A 19 34.96 45.24 1.78
CA GLU A 19 34.18 44.07 2.20
C GLU A 19 33.82 43.12 1.05
N ALA A 20 34.04 43.54 -0.20
CA ALA A 20 33.75 42.71 -1.37
C ALA A 20 34.51 41.38 -1.31
N ARG A 21 35.79 41.39 -0.91
CA ARG A 21 36.61 40.17 -0.79
C ARG A 21 36.16 39.25 0.35
N GLY A 22 35.78 39.80 1.50
CA GLY A 22 35.26 39.01 2.64
C GLY A 22 33.89 38.37 2.33
N ARG A 23 33.01 39.12 1.66
CA ARG A 23 31.71 38.61 1.19
C ARG A 23 31.87 37.57 0.07
N GLN A 24 32.82 37.75 -0.85
CA GLN A 24 33.18 36.78 -1.87
C GLN A 24 33.63 35.45 -1.25
N ASN A 25 34.53 35.48 -0.27
CA ASN A 25 35.01 34.28 0.41
C ASN A 25 33.90 33.52 1.14
N SER A 26 32.98 34.23 1.81
CA SER A 26 31.83 33.61 2.47
C SER A 26 30.86 32.99 1.47
N LEU A 27 30.54 33.70 0.39
CA LEU A 27 29.64 33.21 -0.66
C LEU A 27 30.20 31.95 -1.32
N GLU A 28 31.48 31.94 -1.67
CA GLU A 28 32.15 30.79 -2.25
C GLU A 28 32.04 29.55 -1.34
N LYS A 29 32.26 29.72 -0.03
CA LYS A 29 32.07 28.63 0.95
C LYS A 29 30.64 28.08 0.97
N HIS A 30 29.63 28.95 0.89
CA HIS A 30 28.22 28.50 0.85
C HIS A 30 27.85 27.82 -0.47
N LEU A 31 28.43 28.25 -1.59
CA LEU A 31 28.21 27.62 -2.89
C LEU A 31 28.82 26.21 -2.97
N GLN A 32 29.96 25.97 -2.30
CA GLN A 32 30.58 24.63 -2.22
C GLN A 32 29.70 23.61 -1.48
N HIS A 33 28.87 24.07 -0.53
CA HIS A 33 27.99 23.22 0.27
C HIS A 33 26.52 23.37 -0.16
N ARG A 34 26.27 23.91 -1.35
CA ARG A 34 24.92 24.10 -1.88
C ARG A 34 24.30 22.73 -2.19
N PRO A 35 23.10 22.43 -1.67
CA PRO A 35 22.38 21.22 -2.02
C PRO A 35 22.03 21.16 -3.50
N GLU A 36 21.99 19.94 -4.05
CA GLU A 36 21.55 19.72 -5.43
C GLU A 36 20.07 20.09 -5.58
N PRO A 37 19.63 20.58 -6.76
CA PRO A 37 18.24 20.97 -6.97
C PRO A 37 17.27 19.80 -6.79
N GLN A 38 17.70 18.56 -7.09
CA GLN A 38 16.89 17.36 -6.85
C GLN A 38 16.65 17.13 -5.36
N GLU A 39 17.69 17.29 -4.52
CA GLU A 39 17.56 17.14 -3.08
C GLU A 39 16.57 18.16 -2.48
N LEU A 40 16.55 19.37 -3.01
CA LEU A 40 15.58 20.40 -2.60
C LEU A 40 14.15 20.03 -3.00
N LYS A 41 13.94 19.33 -4.12
CA LYS A 41 12.62 18.81 -4.51
C LYS A 41 12.17 17.68 -3.61
N ASP A 42 13.07 16.73 -3.33
CA ASP A 42 12.79 15.59 -2.46
C ASP A 42 12.45 16.06 -1.02
N ARG A 43 13.11 17.13 -0.56
CA ARG A 43 12.79 17.81 0.71
C ARG A 43 11.57 18.73 0.63
N HIS A 44 10.88 18.79 -0.50
CA HIS A 44 9.68 19.62 -0.74
C HIS A 44 9.92 21.13 -0.54
N ILE A 45 11.15 21.60 -0.74
CA ILE A 45 11.51 23.01 -0.73
C ILE A 45 11.30 23.62 -2.11
N LEU A 46 11.79 22.95 -3.16
CA LEU A 46 11.48 23.28 -4.54
C LEU A 46 10.32 22.43 -5.03
N LEU A 47 9.43 23.01 -5.82
CA LEU A 47 8.32 22.30 -6.43
C LEU A 47 8.85 21.47 -7.60
N ASP A 48 8.48 20.18 -7.65
CA ASP A 48 8.79 19.33 -8.80
C ASP A 48 7.75 19.50 -9.91
N THR A 49 7.74 20.69 -10.52
CA THR A 49 6.82 20.98 -11.64
C THR A 49 7.57 21.60 -12.81
N ASN A 50 7.12 21.28 -14.02
CA ASN A 50 7.62 21.91 -15.25
C ASN A 50 6.86 23.22 -15.57
N ALA A 51 5.98 23.68 -14.67
CA ALA A 51 5.23 24.91 -14.84
C ALA A 51 6.13 26.12 -14.64
N ALA A 52 5.88 27.17 -15.44
CA ALA A 52 6.58 28.45 -15.26
C ALA A 52 6.42 28.97 -13.82
N PRO A 53 7.44 29.59 -13.21
CA PRO A 53 7.41 30.01 -11.80
C PRO A 53 6.18 30.84 -11.42
N ALA A 54 5.68 31.68 -12.34
CA ALA A 54 4.50 32.51 -12.11
C ALA A 54 3.18 31.72 -12.00
N LEU A 55 3.10 30.50 -12.55
CA LEU A 55 1.89 29.68 -12.58
C LEU A 55 1.88 28.57 -11.53
N GLN A 56 2.98 28.36 -10.81
CA GLN A 56 3.12 27.24 -9.87
C GLN A 56 2.05 27.27 -8.77
N SER A 57 1.71 28.45 -8.25
CA SER A 57 0.66 28.61 -7.24
C SER A 57 -0.71 28.21 -7.78
N ALA A 58 -1.08 28.71 -8.97
CA ALA A 58 -2.34 28.39 -9.62
C ALA A 58 -2.45 26.89 -9.96
N ALA A 59 -1.34 26.26 -10.36
CA ALA A 59 -1.28 24.83 -10.63
C ALA A 59 -1.54 24.00 -9.35
N ILE A 60 -0.91 24.35 -8.22
CA ILE A 60 -1.16 23.68 -6.93
C ILE A 60 -2.60 23.85 -6.48
N ASP A 61 -3.17 25.06 -6.62
CA ASP A 61 -4.55 25.31 -6.22
C ASP A 61 -5.53 24.50 -7.07
N LEU A 62 -5.25 24.34 -8.36
CA LEU A 62 -6.02 23.47 -9.24
C LEU A 62 -5.90 22.01 -8.83
N GLU A 63 -4.69 21.52 -8.54
CA GLU A 63 -4.46 20.15 -8.07
C GLU A 63 -5.23 19.87 -6.76
N ARG A 64 -5.16 20.80 -5.79
CA ARG A 64 -5.93 20.71 -4.54
C ARG A 64 -7.42 20.65 -4.78
N LYS A 65 -7.95 21.47 -5.69
CA LYS A 65 -9.37 21.47 -6.06
C LYS A 65 -9.78 20.15 -6.70
N LEU A 66 -8.97 19.61 -7.62
CA LEU A 66 -9.22 18.31 -8.24
C LEU A 66 -9.20 17.18 -7.20
N ALA A 67 -8.20 17.17 -6.31
CA ALA A 67 -8.11 16.21 -5.22
C ALA A 67 -9.35 16.29 -4.30
N ALA A 68 -9.81 17.50 -3.96
CA ALA A 68 -11.00 17.71 -3.15
C ALA A 68 -12.28 17.24 -3.86
N GLN A 69 -12.42 17.50 -5.16
CA GLN A 69 -13.56 17.04 -5.96
C GLN A 69 -13.59 15.51 -6.08
N ASN A 70 -12.43 14.89 -6.33
CA ASN A 70 -12.31 13.43 -6.38
C ASN A 70 -12.65 12.81 -5.03
N LEU A 71 -12.10 13.34 -3.93
CA LEU A 71 -12.43 12.89 -2.58
C LEU A 71 -13.93 13.02 -2.30
N LYS A 72 -14.57 14.13 -2.69
CA LYS A 72 -16.01 14.32 -2.53
C LYS A 72 -16.80 13.24 -3.28
N LYS A 73 -16.46 12.98 -4.54
CA LYS A 73 -17.08 11.93 -5.36
C LYS A 73 -16.91 10.53 -4.75
N ASP A 74 -15.74 10.24 -4.18
CA ASP A 74 -15.47 8.95 -3.54
C ASP A 74 -16.22 8.79 -2.22
N LEU A 75 -16.36 9.87 -1.44
CA LEU A 75 -17.16 9.89 -0.22
C LEU A 75 -18.66 9.70 -0.49
N GLU A 76 -19.20 10.26 -1.58
CA GLU A 76 -20.59 10.03 -2.00
C GLU A 76 -20.88 8.55 -2.30
N LYS A 77 -19.87 7.80 -2.77
CA LYS A 77 -19.97 6.36 -3.10
C LYS A 77 -19.39 5.45 -2.02
N ARG A 78 -19.12 5.98 -0.83
CA ARG A 78 -18.52 5.21 0.25
C ARG A 78 -19.44 4.04 0.66
N SER A 79 -18.91 2.82 0.57
CA SER A 79 -19.62 1.61 0.96
C SER A 79 -19.81 1.53 2.48
N GLN A 80 -20.96 1.01 2.90
CA GLN A 80 -21.27 0.79 4.32
C GLN A 80 -20.45 -0.37 4.90
N ARG A 81 -20.27 -0.39 6.22
CA ARG A 81 -19.46 -1.42 6.90
C ARG A 81 -20.01 -2.82 6.62
N GLU A 82 -21.33 -2.97 6.61
CA GLU A 82 -22.04 -4.23 6.40
C GLU A 82 -21.68 -4.82 5.03
N THR A 83 -21.68 -4.00 3.98
CA THR A 83 -21.31 -4.45 2.63
C THR A 83 -19.84 -4.88 2.52
N LEU A 84 -18.93 -4.29 3.30
CA LEU A 84 -17.53 -4.69 3.35
C LEU A 84 -17.34 -6.01 4.09
N VAL A 85 -18.17 -6.24 5.11
CA VAL A 85 -18.22 -7.47 5.88
C VAL A 85 -18.74 -8.64 5.04
N GLU A 86 -19.85 -8.44 4.32
CA GLU A 86 -20.41 -9.44 3.39
C GLU A 86 -19.41 -9.83 2.30
N ARG A 87 -18.62 -8.86 1.81
CA ARG A 87 -17.54 -9.08 0.84
C ARG A 87 -16.26 -9.65 1.45
N ASN A 88 -16.27 -10.02 2.73
CA ASN A 88 -15.12 -10.55 3.47
C ASN A 88 -13.88 -9.63 3.46
N ILE A 89 -14.07 -8.32 3.28
CA ILE A 89 -13.00 -7.32 3.36
C ILE A 89 -12.75 -6.96 4.84
N LEU A 90 -13.83 -6.74 5.60
CA LEU A 90 -13.80 -6.52 7.04
C LEU A 90 -14.32 -7.74 7.80
N PRO A 91 -13.80 -8.03 9.00
CA PRO A 91 -14.34 -9.08 9.84
C PRO A 91 -15.62 -8.65 10.57
N GLU A 92 -16.51 -9.61 10.82
CA GLU A 92 -17.76 -9.49 11.59
C GLU A 92 -17.57 -9.24 13.10
N SER A 93 -16.47 -8.61 13.52
CA SER A 93 -16.17 -8.42 14.94
C SER A 93 -16.50 -7.01 15.41
N ASN A 94 -16.98 -6.90 16.65
CA ASN A 94 -17.12 -5.66 17.40
C ASN A 94 -15.89 -5.35 18.29
N ALA A 95 -14.83 -6.16 18.19
CA ALA A 95 -13.59 -5.93 18.92
C ALA A 95 -12.86 -4.67 18.41
N ALA A 96 -12.05 -4.07 19.27
CA ALA A 96 -11.20 -2.95 18.89
C ALA A 96 -10.22 -3.34 17.76
N PRO A 97 -9.88 -2.43 16.82
CA PRO A 97 -9.06 -2.75 15.64
C PRO A 97 -7.73 -3.45 15.97
N ALA A 98 -7.10 -3.08 17.09
CA ALA A 98 -5.84 -3.68 17.54
C ALA A 98 -5.97 -5.18 17.92
N LEU A 99 -7.16 -5.63 18.34
CA LEU A 99 -7.39 -7.00 18.82
C LEU A 99 -7.97 -7.93 17.76
N VAL A 100 -8.48 -7.37 16.67
CA VAL A 100 -9.14 -8.13 15.58
C VAL A 100 -8.23 -9.21 15.01
N ALA A 101 -6.93 -8.93 14.87
CA ALA A 101 -5.95 -9.88 14.37
C ALA A 101 -5.82 -11.10 15.29
N HIS A 102 -5.59 -10.88 16.58
CA HIS A 102 -5.47 -11.93 17.58
C HIS A 102 -6.76 -12.74 17.74
N GLN A 103 -7.92 -12.08 17.70
CA GLN A 103 -9.21 -12.76 17.75
C GLN A 103 -9.38 -13.71 16.55
N ARG A 104 -9.03 -13.26 15.34
CA ARG A 104 -9.11 -14.10 14.13
C ARG A 104 -8.16 -15.29 14.20
N GLU A 105 -6.94 -15.07 14.69
CA GLU A 105 -5.96 -16.12 14.91
C GLU A 105 -6.47 -17.16 15.90
N LEU A 106 -6.94 -16.73 17.07
CA LEU A 106 -7.53 -17.62 18.07
C LEU A 106 -8.72 -18.39 17.50
N ALA A 107 -9.65 -17.72 16.82
CA ALA A 107 -10.81 -18.36 16.21
C ALA A 107 -10.42 -19.39 15.14
N LYS A 108 -9.31 -19.17 14.42
CA LYS A 108 -8.75 -20.15 13.47
C LYS A 108 -8.19 -21.37 14.21
N HIS A 109 -7.43 -21.17 15.27
CA HIS A 109 -6.90 -22.26 16.09
C HIS A 109 -8.01 -23.08 16.74
N MET A 110 -8.99 -22.43 17.38
CA MET A 110 -10.15 -23.11 17.96
C MET A 110 -10.93 -23.94 16.93
N ARG A 111 -11.13 -23.40 15.72
CA ARG A 111 -11.78 -24.16 14.63
C ARG A 111 -10.93 -25.35 14.18
N LYS A 112 -9.62 -25.18 14.11
CA LYS A 112 -8.69 -26.27 13.76
C LYS A 112 -8.77 -27.39 14.80
N ASP A 113 -8.71 -27.05 16.09
CA ASP A 113 -8.71 -28.05 17.16
C ASP A 113 -10.07 -28.77 17.23
N SER A 114 -11.18 -28.04 17.08
CA SER A 114 -12.52 -28.64 17.01
C SER A 114 -12.69 -29.54 15.78
N LEU A 115 -12.12 -29.17 14.65
CA LEU A 115 -12.15 -30.00 13.44
C LEU A 115 -11.31 -31.27 13.63
N GLN A 116 -10.12 -31.14 14.24
CA GLN A 116 -9.23 -32.26 14.53
C GLN A 116 -9.93 -33.33 15.39
N ASP A 117 -10.60 -32.91 16.46
CA ASP A 117 -11.34 -33.80 17.38
C ASP A 117 -12.53 -34.50 16.70
N LYS A 118 -13.23 -33.80 15.81
CA LYS A 118 -14.32 -34.41 15.01
C LYS A 118 -13.81 -35.38 13.97
N LEU A 119 -12.63 -35.11 13.40
CA LEU A 119 -12.01 -36.00 12.41
C LEU A 119 -11.38 -37.24 13.06
N SER A 120 -10.91 -37.17 14.31
CA SER A 120 -10.36 -38.35 15.00
C SER A 120 -11.43 -39.39 15.31
N HIS A 121 -12.67 -38.97 15.50
CA HIS A 121 -13.84 -39.85 15.72
C HIS A 121 -14.65 -40.05 14.43
N ARG A 122 -14.01 -39.92 13.26
CA ARG A 122 -14.70 -40.10 11.98
C ARG A 122 -15.14 -41.57 11.85
N PRO A 123 -16.43 -41.85 11.62
CA PRO A 123 -16.92 -43.22 11.44
C PRO A 123 -16.32 -43.86 10.19
N THR A 124 -16.11 -45.16 10.24
CA THR A 124 -15.59 -45.94 9.10
C THR A 124 -16.68 -46.15 8.04
N ALA A 125 -16.27 -46.51 6.82
CA ALA A 125 -17.22 -46.79 5.74
C ALA A 125 -18.21 -47.91 6.10
N GLU A 126 -17.72 -48.98 6.75
CA GLU A 126 -18.56 -50.09 7.24
C GLU A 126 -19.63 -49.63 8.23
N GLU A 127 -19.28 -48.74 9.17
CA GLU A 127 -20.23 -48.17 10.13
C GLU A 127 -21.32 -47.35 9.43
N LEU A 128 -20.97 -46.63 8.37
CA LEU A 128 -21.91 -45.87 7.54
C LEU A 128 -22.81 -46.79 6.70
N ILE A 129 -22.29 -47.92 6.21
CA ILE A 129 -23.07 -48.94 5.48
C ILE A 129 -24.09 -49.59 6.42
N LYS A 130 -23.64 -50.01 7.60
CA LYS A 130 -24.52 -50.55 8.64
C LYS A 130 -25.59 -49.54 9.07
N GLY A 131 -25.23 -48.26 9.09
CA GLY A 131 -26.14 -47.15 9.38
C GLY A 131 -27.12 -46.81 8.26
N GLY A 132 -27.02 -47.45 7.07
CA GLY A 132 -27.88 -47.20 5.91
C GLY A 132 -27.64 -45.85 5.23
N VAL A 133 -26.54 -45.16 5.56
CA VAL A 133 -26.15 -43.87 4.97
C VAL A 133 -25.32 -44.09 3.71
N LEU A 134 -24.45 -45.11 3.73
CA LEU A 134 -23.64 -45.53 2.59
C LEU A 134 -24.15 -46.90 2.10
N HIS A 135 -24.10 -47.15 0.80
CA HIS A 135 -24.58 -48.43 0.24
C HIS A 135 -23.43 -49.43 0.07
N GLU A 136 -22.35 -48.99 -0.57
CA GLU A 136 -21.13 -49.76 -0.83
C GLU A 136 -19.92 -48.87 -0.51
N ASP A 137 -18.77 -49.46 -0.14
CA ASP A 137 -17.56 -48.69 0.16
C ASP A 137 -16.87 -48.29 -1.15
N PRO A 138 -16.90 -47.00 -1.55
CA PRO A 138 -16.30 -46.56 -2.82
C PRO A 138 -14.77 -46.58 -2.80
N THR A 139 -14.15 -46.90 -1.65
CA THR A 139 -12.70 -47.04 -1.50
C THR A 139 -12.24 -48.50 -1.39
N SER A 140 -13.18 -49.45 -1.56
CA SER A 140 -12.89 -50.87 -1.73
C SER A 140 -11.82 -51.06 -2.82
N VAL A 141 -10.70 -51.67 -2.43
CA VAL A 141 -9.61 -51.99 -3.36
C VAL A 141 -10.07 -52.97 -4.43
N ASP A 142 -10.97 -53.89 -4.10
CA ASP A 142 -11.46 -54.91 -5.03
C ASP A 142 -12.21 -54.27 -6.21
N ASP A 143 -13.09 -53.30 -5.94
CA ASP A 143 -13.85 -52.56 -6.96
C ASP A 143 -12.89 -51.76 -7.88
N LEU A 144 -11.84 -51.17 -7.30
CA LEU A 144 -10.78 -50.45 -8.05
C LEU A 144 -9.84 -51.38 -8.83
N TYR A 145 -9.73 -52.65 -8.46
CA TYR A 145 -9.00 -53.66 -9.22
C TYR A 145 -9.84 -54.18 -10.39
N GLU A 146 -11.13 -54.44 -10.15
CA GLU A 146 -12.07 -54.91 -11.17
C GLU A 146 -12.27 -53.85 -12.26
N GLU A 147 -12.56 -52.60 -11.90
CA GLU A 147 -12.74 -51.49 -12.87
C GLU A 147 -11.47 -51.29 -13.71
N ARG A 148 -10.29 -51.41 -13.09
CA ARG A 148 -9.00 -51.24 -13.79
C ARG A 148 -8.66 -52.43 -14.70
N ILE A 149 -9.10 -53.64 -14.36
CA ILE A 149 -8.95 -54.83 -15.21
C ILE A 149 -9.92 -54.76 -16.40
N GLU A 150 -11.15 -54.33 -16.16
CA GLU A 150 -12.17 -54.13 -17.21
C GLU A 150 -11.75 -53.04 -18.20
N ASP A 151 -11.21 -51.92 -17.73
CA ASP A 151 -10.67 -50.85 -18.58
C ASP A 151 -9.49 -51.31 -19.47
N GLU A 152 -8.60 -52.15 -18.93
CA GLU A 152 -7.49 -52.76 -19.69
C GLU A 152 -8.03 -53.71 -20.78
N TYR A 153 -9.02 -54.54 -20.45
CA TYR A 153 -9.69 -55.41 -21.42
C TYR A 153 -10.42 -54.59 -22.51
N ALA A 154 -11.15 -53.55 -22.12
CA ALA A 154 -11.86 -52.66 -23.04
C ALA A 154 -10.91 -51.89 -23.97
N LYS A 155 -9.74 -51.44 -23.48
CA LYS A 155 -8.70 -50.84 -24.33
C LYS A 155 -8.11 -51.82 -25.34
N ARG A 156 -8.03 -53.10 -24.98
CA ARG A 156 -7.49 -54.15 -25.84
C ARG A 156 -8.49 -54.62 -26.89
N GLU A 157 -9.78 -54.61 -26.58
CA GLU A 157 -10.88 -55.03 -27.46
C GLU A 157 -11.50 -53.88 -28.28
N GLY A 158 -11.37 -52.62 -27.85
CA GLY A 158 -11.95 -51.42 -28.47
C GLY A 158 -11.06 -50.69 -29.50
N GLY A 159 -9.92 -51.27 -29.88
CA GLY A 159 -9.05 -50.75 -30.94
C GLY A 159 -9.47 -51.24 -32.33
N ALA A 160 -10.57 -50.70 -32.87
CA ALA A 160 -10.96 -50.80 -34.28
C ALA A 160 -11.48 -49.45 -34.80
#